data_AF-A0A7R8WN07-F1
#
_entry.id   AF-A0A7R8WN07-F1
#
_cell.length_a   1.000
_cell.length_b   1.000
_cell.length_c   1.000
_cell.angle_alpha   90.00
_cell.angle_beta   90.00
_cell.angle_gamma   90.00
#
_symmetry.space_group_name_H-M   'P 1'
#
loop_
_entity.id
_entity.type
_entity.pdbx_description
1 polymer ?
#
loop_
_entity_poly.entity_id
_entity_poly.type
_entity_poly.pdbx_seq_one_letter_code
_entity_poly.pdbx_strand_id
1 'polypeptide(L)'
;MKRDHDNAKRVAEALSKVGCSKVKILTSQLMTNLLMIETLDELTSDYLVDRLAQVNPSEIQALGGDTIKIRAGTMSPKHLRLAFHVDIDDHRIVDRIIKKISYVLREVQNRKDPKEDEEPYEQHAPVILD
;
A
#
# COMPACT_ATOMS: atom_id res chain seq x y z
N MET A 1 3.47 -18.98 16.55
CA MET A 1 3.63 -17.77 17.39
C MET A 1 5.01 -17.11 17.26
N LYS A 2 6.14 -17.74 17.61
CA LYS A 2 7.47 -17.09 17.47
C LYS A 2 7.83 -16.76 16.02
N ARG A 3 7.60 -17.70 15.09
CA ARG A 3 7.83 -17.51 13.65
C ARG A 3 6.94 -16.42 13.03
N ASP A 4 5.69 -16.30 13.45
CA ASP A 4 4.75 -15.30 12.92
C ASP A 4 5.22 -13.88 13.24
N HIS A 5 5.72 -13.70 14.47
CA HIS A 5 6.30 -12.45 14.91
C HIS A 5 7.59 -12.13 14.14
N ASP A 6 8.46 -13.12 13.94
CA ASP A 6 9.71 -12.95 13.18
C ASP A 6 9.44 -12.57 11.71
N ASN A 7 8.45 -13.21 11.08
CA ASN A 7 8.01 -12.89 9.72
C ASN A 7 7.40 -11.49 9.63
N ALA A 8 6.47 -11.16 10.52
CA ALA A 8 5.86 -9.82 10.57
C ALA A 8 6.92 -8.73 10.78
N LYS A 9 7.91 -8.98 11.65
CA LYS A 9 9.04 -8.08 11.90
C LYS A 9 9.91 -7.91 10.65
N ARG A 10 10.28 -9.01 9.98
CA ARG A 10 11.08 -8.97 8.75
C ARG A 10 10.38 -8.17 7.65
N VAL A 11 9.07 -8.34 7.48
CA VAL A 11 8.31 -7.53 6.53
C VAL A 11 8.31 -6.06 6.94
N ALA A 12 8.02 -5.77 8.21
CA ALA A 12 7.98 -4.40 8.71
C ALA A 12 9.32 -3.65 8.52
N GLU A 13 10.44 -4.30 8.84
CA GLU A 13 11.80 -3.76 8.65
C GLU A 13 12.18 -3.60 7.17
N ALA A 14 11.71 -4.50 6.30
CA ALA A 14 11.94 -4.38 4.87
C ALA A 14 11.15 -3.19 4.30
N LEU A 15 9.89 -3.04 4.69
CA LEU A 15 9.02 -1.97 4.21
C LEU A 15 9.45 -0.60 4.73
N SER A 16 9.97 -0.50 5.96
CA SER A 16 10.51 0.77 6.46
C SER A 16 11.69 1.29 5.62
N LYS A 17 12.42 0.40 4.95
CA LYS A 17 13.54 0.77 4.05
C LYS A 17 13.09 1.17 2.65
N VAL A 18 11.85 0.86 2.25
CA VAL A 18 11.32 1.23 0.93
C VAL A 18 11.18 2.75 0.80
N GLY A 19 10.88 3.43 1.92
CA GLY A 19 10.77 4.89 1.98
C GLY A 19 9.60 5.41 1.13
N CYS A 20 8.38 5.32 1.66
CA CYS A 20 7.18 5.86 1.02
C CYS A 20 6.63 7.01 1.87
N SER A 21 6.52 8.21 1.30
CA SER A 21 6.00 9.38 2.03
C SER A 21 4.51 9.32 2.30
N LYS A 22 3.76 8.51 1.54
CA LYS A 22 2.30 8.39 1.66
C LYS A 22 1.83 7.35 2.67
N VAL A 23 2.74 6.61 3.30
CA VAL A 23 2.42 5.63 4.35
C VAL A 23 3.45 5.64 5.46
N LYS A 24 3.03 5.21 6.64
CA LYS A 24 3.91 4.97 7.78
C LYS A 24 3.71 3.54 8.28
N ILE A 25 4.82 2.81 8.35
CA ILE A 25 4.84 1.44 8.88
C ILE A 25 4.95 1.53 10.41
N LEU A 26 3.96 1.04 11.14
CA LEU A 26 3.90 1.14 12.60
C LEU A 26 4.61 -0.05 13.25
N THR A 27 5.94 -0.06 13.16
CA THR A 27 6.80 -1.15 13.68
C THR A 27 6.74 -1.30 15.20
N SER A 28 6.46 -0.22 15.95
CA SER A 28 6.30 -0.25 17.41
C SER A 28 4.98 -0.85 17.88
N GLN A 29 4.00 -1.00 16.97
CA GLN A 29 2.70 -1.61 17.23
C GLN A 29 2.61 -3.03 16.66
N LEU A 30 3.76 -3.66 16.37
CA LEU A 30 3.80 -5.03 15.86
C LEU A 30 3.28 -5.98 16.95
N MET A 31 2.01 -6.35 16.88
CA MET A 31 1.48 -7.45 17.67
C MET A 31 2.02 -8.77 17.10
N THR A 32 1.86 -9.88 17.82
CA THR A 32 2.49 -11.18 17.51
C THR A 32 2.36 -11.67 16.07
N ASN A 33 1.37 -11.19 15.31
CA ASN A 33 1.11 -11.56 13.92
C ASN A 33 0.47 -10.45 13.08
N LEU A 34 0.45 -9.20 13.57
CA LEU A 34 -0.21 -8.09 12.88
C LEU A 34 0.78 -6.98 12.57
N LEU A 35 0.79 -6.56 11.30
CA LEU A 35 1.46 -5.33 10.88
C LEU A 35 0.40 -4.25 10.64
N MET A 36 0.57 -3.13 11.34
CA MET A 36 -0.25 -1.94 11.14
C MET A 36 0.44 -0.98 10.18
N ILE A 37 -0.32 -0.47 9.23
CA ILE A 37 0.13 0.57 8.29
C ILE A 37 -0.85 1.74 8.40
N GLU A 38 -0.29 2.92 8.63
CA GLU A 38 -0.99 4.19 8.61
C GLU A 38 -0.83 4.81 7.22
N THR A 39 -1.92 5.24 6.58
CA THR A 39 -1.86 6.02 5.35
C THR A 39 -1.79 7.50 5.69
N LEU A 40 -0.99 8.24 4.92
CA LEU A 40 -0.77 9.67 5.06
C LEU A 40 -1.43 10.42 3.89
N ASP A 41 -1.51 11.75 4.01
CA ASP A 41 -2.05 12.65 2.99
C ASP A 41 -3.46 12.25 2.52
N GLU A 42 -3.74 12.29 1.21
CA GLU A 42 -5.05 11.94 0.63
C GLU A 42 -5.25 10.42 0.46
N LEU A 43 -4.24 9.58 0.76
CA LEU A 43 -4.36 8.13 0.62
C LEU A 43 -5.31 7.56 1.69
N THR A 44 -6.28 6.76 1.25
CA THR A 44 -7.18 6.02 2.13
C THR A 44 -6.70 4.58 2.30
N SER A 45 -6.98 4.02 3.48
CA SER A 45 -6.71 2.61 3.77
C SER A 45 -7.44 1.67 2.81
N ASP A 46 -8.70 1.97 2.47
CA ASP A 46 -9.53 1.13 1.60
C ASP A 46 -8.92 0.99 0.21
N TYR A 47 -8.46 2.10 -0.37
CA TYR A 47 -7.79 2.07 -1.66
C TYR A 47 -6.53 1.18 -1.62
N LEU A 48 -5.73 1.30 -0.56
CA LEU A 48 -4.52 0.52 -0.41
C LEU A 48 -4.81 -0.98 -0.19
N VAL A 49 -5.85 -1.30 0.59
CA VAL A 49 -6.34 -2.67 0.80
C VAL A 49 -6.81 -3.29 -0.52
N ASP A 50 -7.62 -2.57 -1.29
CA ASP A 50 -8.12 -3.04 -2.59
C ASP A 50 -6.97 -3.27 -3.58
N ARG A 51 -6.01 -2.34 -3.62
CA ARG A 51 -4.87 -2.45 -4.53
C ARG A 51 -3.98 -3.65 -4.18
N LEU A 52 -3.78 -3.93 -2.90
CA LEU A 52 -3.01 -5.09 -2.41
C LEU A 52 -3.69 -6.43 -2.77
N ALA A 53 -5.02 -6.46 -2.86
CA ALA A 53 -5.80 -7.65 -3.23
C ALA A 53 -5.81 -7.95 -4.74
N GLN A 54 -5.40 -6.99 -5.58
CA GLN A 54 -5.38 -7.11 -7.04
C GLN A 54 -3.96 -7.38 -7.55
N VAL A 55 -3.84 -8.06 -8.69
CA VAL A 55 -2.57 -8.20 -9.45
C VAL A 55 -2.85 -7.69 -10.85
N ASN A 56 -2.08 -6.71 -11.33
CA ASN A 56 -2.23 -6.14 -12.66
C ASN A 56 -1.09 -6.60 -13.60
N PRO A 57 -1.24 -6.45 -14.93
CA PRO A 57 -0.21 -6.90 -15.88
C PRO A 57 1.16 -6.23 -15.67
N SER A 58 1.18 -4.93 -15.34
CA SER A 58 2.41 -4.18 -15.08
C SER A 58 3.18 -4.72 -13.88
N GLU A 59 2.47 -5.18 -12.84
CA GLU A 59 3.04 -5.83 -11.68
C GLU A 59 3.60 -7.21 -12.02
N ILE A 60 2.90 -8.02 -12.84
CA ILE A 60 3.40 -9.31 -13.31
C ILE A 60 4.73 -9.14 -14.05
N GLN A 61 4.81 -8.14 -14.93
CA GLN A 61 6.03 -7.83 -15.67
C GLN A 61 7.14 -7.34 -14.73
N ALA A 62 6.84 -6.40 -13.83
CA ALA A 62 7.82 -5.82 -12.91
C ALA A 62 8.35 -6.82 -11.87
N LEU A 63 7.55 -7.80 -11.47
CA LEU A 63 7.92 -8.83 -10.50
C LEU A 63 8.35 -10.16 -11.14
N GLY A 64 8.48 -10.22 -12.48
CA GLY A 64 8.95 -11.41 -13.19
C GLY A 64 8.03 -12.63 -13.02
N GLY A 65 6.71 -12.40 -12.93
CA GLY A 65 5.71 -13.44 -12.68
C GLY A 65 5.54 -13.84 -11.21
N ASP A 66 6.40 -13.35 -10.31
CA ASP A 66 6.40 -13.69 -8.88
C ASP A 66 5.41 -12.82 -8.09
N THR A 67 4.12 -12.94 -8.41
CA THR A 67 3.03 -12.11 -7.83
C THR A 67 2.24 -12.82 -6.76
N ILE A 68 1.64 -12.03 -5.85
CA ILE A 68 0.76 -12.54 -4.78
C ILE A 68 -0.36 -11.54 -4.52
N LYS A 69 -1.55 -12.06 -4.21
CA LYS A 69 -2.67 -11.27 -3.69
C LYS A 69 -2.56 -11.21 -2.17
N ILE A 70 -2.58 -10.02 -1.60
CA ILE A 70 -2.50 -9.82 -0.16
C ILE A 70 -3.87 -9.36 0.33
N ARG A 71 -4.45 -10.11 1.26
CA ARG A 71 -5.66 -9.71 1.96
C ARG A 71 -5.27 -8.91 3.20
N ALA A 72 -5.66 -7.64 3.20
CA ALA A 72 -5.56 -6.75 4.34
C ALA A 72 -6.96 -6.38 4.83
N GLY A 73 -7.06 -5.85 6.04
CA GLY A 73 -8.32 -5.31 6.55
C GLY A 73 -8.17 -3.83 6.90
N THR A 74 -9.13 -3.02 6.49
CA THR A 74 -9.26 -1.65 7.00
C THR A 74 -9.69 -1.68 8.46
N MET A 75 -9.07 -0.85 9.29
CA MET A 75 -9.51 -0.60 10.67
C MET A 75 -10.15 0.78 10.83
N SER A 76 -9.62 1.76 10.11
CA SER A 76 -10.16 3.13 10.02
C SER A 76 -9.73 3.72 8.68
N PRO A 77 -10.29 4.87 8.23
CA PRO A 77 -9.94 5.47 6.93
C PRO A 77 -8.43 5.72 6.70
N LYS A 78 -7.64 5.78 7.78
CA LYS A 78 -6.19 6.00 7.76
C LYS A 78 -5.36 4.82 8.25
N HIS A 79 -5.99 3.72 8.69
CA HIS A 79 -5.26 2.59 9.26
C HIS A 79 -5.73 1.27 8.67
N LEU A 80 -4.79 0.46 8.20
CA LEU A 80 -5.03 -0.91 7.78
C LEU A 80 -4.15 -1.89 8.56
N ARG A 81 -4.63 -3.14 8.65
CA ARG A 81 -3.94 -4.26 9.29
C ARG A 81 -3.65 -5.37 8.27
N LEU A 82 -2.45 -5.92 8.36
CA LEU A 82 -2.01 -7.11 7.67
C LEU A 82 -1.83 -8.22 8.70
N ALA A 83 -2.57 -9.32 8.54
CA ALA A 83 -2.45 -10.48 9.42
C ALA A 83 -1.56 -11.55 8.77
N PHE A 84 -0.49 -11.93 9.47
CA PHE A 84 0.40 -13.03 9.10
C PHE A 84 -0.09 -14.28 9.81
N HIS A 85 -0.86 -15.13 9.13
CA HIS A 85 -1.25 -16.42 9.69
C HIS A 85 -0.13 -17.46 9.48
N VAL A 86 -0.10 -18.46 10.37
CA VAL A 86 0.95 -19.48 10.54
C VAL A 86 1.28 -20.28 9.26
N ASP A 87 0.45 -20.22 8.22
CA ASP A 87 0.68 -20.93 6.95
C ASP A 87 1.73 -20.30 6.03
N ILE A 88 2.43 -19.25 6.48
CA ILE A 88 3.61 -18.70 5.82
C ILE A 88 4.86 -19.48 6.30
N ASP A 89 4.89 -20.78 6.06
CA ASP A 89 6.07 -21.61 6.34
C ASP A 89 7.13 -21.52 5.22
N ASP A 90 6.76 -20.99 4.06
CA ASP A 90 7.69 -20.77 2.94
C ASP A 90 8.26 -19.35 2.97
N HIS A 91 9.57 -19.23 3.21
CA HIS A 91 10.32 -17.98 3.11
C HIS A 91 10.08 -17.22 1.80
N ARG A 92 9.78 -17.93 0.70
CA ARG A 92 9.44 -17.31 -0.59
C ARG A 92 8.16 -16.50 -0.52
N ILE A 93 7.21 -16.87 0.34
CA ILE A 93 5.96 -16.11 0.53
C ILE A 93 6.25 -14.77 1.23
N VAL A 94 7.14 -14.76 2.23
CA VAL A 94 7.57 -13.51 2.90
C VAL A 94 8.23 -12.56 1.90
N ASP A 95 9.13 -13.07 1.07
CA ASP A 95 9.81 -12.26 0.06
C ASP A 95 8.83 -11.75 -1.02
N ARG A 96 7.85 -12.57 -1.42
CA ARG A 96 6.75 -12.14 -2.32
C ARG A 96 5.89 -11.04 -1.70
N ILE A 97 5.56 -11.14 -0.41
CA ILE A 97 4.82 -10.11 0.32
C ILE A 97 5.59 -8.79 0.31
N ILE A 98 6.89 -8.84 0.63
CA ILE A 98 7.75 -7.64 0.61
C ILE A 98 7.78 -7.04 -0.79
N LYS A 99 8.03 -7.83 -1.83
CA LYS A 99 8.03 -7.37 -3.23
C LYS A 99 6.71 -6.71 -3.62
N LYS A 100 5.59 -7.38 -3.32
CA LYS A 100 4.23 -6.92 -3.61
C LYS A 100 3.94 -5.58 -2.95
N ILE A 101 4.12 -5.49 -1.63
CA ILE A 101 3.82 -4.26 -0.89
C ILE A 101 4.78 -3.15 -1.36
N SER A 102 6.06 -3.43 -1.54
CA SER A 102 7.03 -2.45 -2.05
C SER A 102 6.63 -1.90 -3.42
N TYR A 103 6.15 -2.77 -4.33
CA TYR A 103 5.65 -2.36 -5.64
C TYR A 103 4.46 -1.40 -5.50
N VAL A 104 3.45 -1.79 -4.71
CA VAL A 104 2.25 -0.98 -4.50
C VAL A 104 2.60 0.37 -3.83
N LEU A 105 3.51 0.38 -2.85
CA LEU A 105 3.93 1.62 -2.20
C LEU A 105 4.62 2.60 -3.17
N ARG A 106 5.44 2.09 -4.10
CA ARG A 106 6.05 2.91 -5.15
C ARG A 106 5.02 3.41 -6.16
N GLU A 107 4.05 2.57 -6.53
CA GLU A 107 2.95 2.93 -7.42
C GLU A 107 2.13 4.08 -6.83
N VAL A 108 1.72 3.99 -5.56
CA VAL A 108 0.93 5.06 -4.92
C VAL A 108 1.73 6.34 -4.69
N GLN A 109 3.03 6.22 -4.40
CA GLN A 109 3.91 7.38 -4.23
C GLN A 109 4.05 8.17 -5.53
N ASN A 110 4.18 7.49 -6.66
CA ASN A 110 4.33 8.11 -7.98
C ASN A 110 3.00 8.54 -8.61
N ARG A 111 1.86 8.19 -7.99
CA ARG A 111 0.55 8.66 -8.44
C ARG A 111 0.47 10.16 -8.16
N LYS A 112 0.42 10.97 -9.22
CA LYS A 112 0.06 12.39 -9.12
C LYS A 112 -1.34 12.51 -8.54
N ASP A 113 -1.54 13.50 -7.68
CA ASP A 113 -2.87 13.79 -7.14
C ASP A 113 -3.80 14.15 -8.30
N PRO A 114 -5.04 13.61 -8.35
CA PRO A 114 -6.00 13.93 -9.39
C PRO A 114 -6.42 15.42 -9.43
N LYS A 115 -5.95 16.25 -8.48
CA LYS A 115 -6.18 17.69 -8.46
C LYS A 115 -5.22 18.49 -9.35
N GLU A 116 -4.17 17.88 -9.90
CA GLU A 116 -3.25 18.57 -10.83
C GLU A 116 -3.77 18.61 -12.28
N ASP A 117 -4.85 17.90 -12.60
CA ASP A 117 -5.46 17.85 -13.94
C ASP A 117 -6.73 18.70 -14.08
N GLU A 118 -7.11 19.50 -13.06
CA GLU A 118 -8.12 20.54 -13.24
C GLU A 118 -7.49 21.72 -13.96
N GLU A 119 -7.59 21.75 -15.29
CA GLU A 119 -7.39 22.98 -16.05
C GLU A 119 -8.21 24.11 -15.40
N PRO A 120 -7.61 25.29 -15.15
CA PRO A 120 -8.38 26.41 -14.61
C PRO A 120 -9.50 26.71 -15.60
N TYR A 121 -10.74 26.48 -15.18
CA TYR A 121 -11.94 26.90 -15.91
C TYR A 121 -11.76 28.36 -16.34
N GLU A 122 -11.57 28.59 -17.65
CA GLU A 122 -11.66 29.92 -18.21
C GLU A 122 -13.02 30.50 -17.79
N GLN A 123 -12.98 31.58 -17.00
CA GLN A 123 -14.16 32.35 -16.70
C GLN A 123 -14.63 33.00 -18.00
N HIS A 124 -15.52 32.34 -18.74
CA HIS A 124 -16.32 33.01 -19.75
C HIS A 124 -17.21 34.02 -19.03
N ALA A 125 -16.75 35.28 -18.98
CA ALA A 125 -17.58 36.40 -18.63
C ALA A 125 -18.81 36.41 -19.58
N PRO A 126 -20.04 36.55 -19.07
CA PRO A 126 -21.19 36.69 -19.95
C PRO A 126 -21.04 37.99 -20.74
N VAL A 127 -20.96 37.86 -22.06
CA VAL A 127 -21.08 39.00 -22.97
C VAL A 127 -22.52 39.51 -22.86
N ILE A 128 -22.72 40.57 -22.10
CA ILE A 128 -23.96 41.35 -22.13
C ILE A 128 -23.81 42.30 -23.32
N LEU A 129 -24.61 42.07 -24.37
CA LEU A 129 -24.81 43.03 -25.45
C LEU A 129 -26.02 43.88 -25.07
N ASP A 130 -25.79 45.18 -24.88
CA ASP A 130 -26.81 46.23 -24.90
C ASP A 130 -27.18 46.61 -26.35
#